data_AF-A0A9E4BIY7-F1
#
_entry.id   AF-A0A9E4BIY7-F1
#
_cell.length_a   1.000
_cell.length_b   1.000
_cell.length_c   1.000
_cell.angle_alpha   90.00
_cell.angle_beta   90.00
_cell.angle_gamma   90.00
#
_symmetry.space_group_name_H-M   'P 1'
#
loop_
_entity.id
_entity.type
_entity.pdbx_description
1 polymer ?
#
loop_
_entity_poly.entity_id
_entity_poly.type
_entity_poly.pdbx_seq_one_letter_code
_entity_poly.pdbx_strand_id
1 'polypeptide(L)'
;YTGVGRMINSGKFDGLPSQDGQNAVADDLESQGIGERKVNYRLHDWLISRQRYWGCPIPIIYCDTCGTVPVPERNLPVMLPDDAEFLPTGESPLNYHEGFLKTTCPKCGASAQRETDTMDTFMCSSWYQYRYLSPHYDAGPFEPHEGEYWLPVDQYTGGIEHATMHLLYTRFFTKAMRDMDLVSDDEPMTRLFNQGIILGEDQEKMSKSRGSNVVDPDDLIGQYGTDCIRAYLMFLSRWEQGGPWNSSSLEGIPRFLNRVWRIVTENGTPAKGNVTQEAQDDLRRLTHQTIRKVSEDFETFGFNTALAALMTFSNGLLAAQNTPVVHTDAWREAIETLVLLLAPVTPHLSEELWSRTGGEYSVHQQNWPKWDETLARPATIEMPVQVNGKVRARMEVEVDAGQEEIESLALEQPNVQAHVQDNNPKKIIVIPNRLVNIVV
;
A
#
# COMPACT_ATOMS: atom_id res chain seq x y z
N TYR A 1 -15.66 32.90 26.66
CA TYR A 1 -16.52 32.00 25.87
C TYR A 1 -16.05 32.09 24.42
N THR A 2 -15.70 30.96 23.79
CA THR A 2 -15.15 30.91 22.42
C THR A 2 -16.16 30.44 21.37
N GLY A 3 -17.40 30.18 21.78
CA GLY A 3 -18.49 29.80 20.88
C GLY A 3 -19.20 30.99 20.24
N VAL A 4 -20.14 30.69 19.35
CA VAL A 4 -21.01 31.69 18.72
C VAL A 4 -21.93 32.32 19.76
N GLY A 5 -22.03 33.64 19.76
CA GLY A 5 -22.85 34.38 20.72
C GLY A 5 -23.44 35.66 20.11
N ARG A 6 -23.88 36.57 20.98
CA ARG A 6 -24.27 37.93 20.60
C ARG A 6 -23.20 38.91 21.04
N MET A 7 -22.93 39.90 20.20
CA MET A 7 -22.01 41.00 20.50
C MET A 7 -22.59 41.85 21.65
N ILE A 8 -21.72 42.17 22.61
CA ILE A 8 -22.00 43.06 23.72
C ILE A 8 -20.79 43.99 23.89
N ASN A 9 -20.99 45.20 24.43
CA ASN A 9 -19.96 46.23 24.59
C ASN A 9 -19.21 46.54 23.27
N SER A 10 -19.92 46.52 22.16
CA SER A 10 -19.42 46.63 20.77
C SER A 10 -20.04 47.81 20.00
N GLY A 11 -20.70 48.76 20.69
CA GLY A 11 -21.19 50.00 20.08
C GLY A 11 -22.34 49.75 19.11
N LYS A 12 -22.22 50.24 17.86
CA LYS A 12 -23.27 50.08 16.83
C LYS A 12 -23.52 48.63 16.40
N PHE A 13 -22.67 47.70 16.83
CA PHE A 13 -22.79 46.27 16.56
C PHE A 13 -23.43 45.47 17.72
N ASP A 14 -23.81 46.14 18.83
CA ASP A 14 -24.41 45.46 19.97
C ASP A 14 -25.69 44.71 19.62
N GLY A 15 -25.82 43.50 20.16
CA GLY A 15 -26.96 42.62 19.91
C GLY A 15 -26.85 41.76 18.65
N LEU A 16 -25.91 42.04 17.74
CA LEU A 16 -25.71 41.23 16.53
C LEU A 16 -25.21 39.82 16.88
N PRO A 17 -25.69 38.75 16.21
CA PRO A 17 -25.06 37.43 16.26
C PRO A 17 -23.62 37.47 15.75
N SER A 18 -22.72 36.61 16.27
CA SER A 18 -21.29 36.67 15.93
C SER A 18 -20.98 36.60 14.43
N GLN A 19 -21.70 35.81 13.65
CA GLN A 19 -21.45 35.67 12.21
C GLN A 19 -21.84 36.95 11.43
N ASP A 20 -23.01 37.51 11.74
CA ASP A 20 -23.47 38.77 11.15
C ASP A 20 -22.58 39.93 11.61
N GLY A 21 -22.15 39.90 12.87
CA GLY A 21 -21.25 40.85 13.49
C GLY A 21 -19.87 40.90 12.82
N GLN A 22 -19.28 39.75 12.49
CA GLN A 22 -18.01 39.69 11.73
C GLN A 22 -18.14 40.41 10.39
N ASN A 23 -19.24 40.19 9.67
CA ASN A 23 -19.48 40.85 8.39
C ASN A 23 -19.74 42.35 8.56
N ALA A 24 -20.59 42.74 9.50
CA ALA A 24 -20.93 44.14 9.74
C ALA A 24 -19.70 44.97 10.18
N VAL A 25 -18.83 44.40 11.00
CA VAL A 25 -17.57 45.05 11.40
C VAL A 25 -16.63 45.18 10.20
N ALA A 26 -16.48 44.14 9.40
CA ALA A 26 -15.61 44.19 8.24
C ALA A 26 -16.12 45.18 7.17
N ASP A 27 -17.43 45.23 6.90
CA ASP A 27 -18.04 46.22 5.99
C ASP A 27 -17.81 47.66 6.48
N ASP A 28 -17.90 47.87 7.79
CA ASP A 28 -17.66 49.17 8.38
C ASP A 28 -16.20 49.61 8.24
N LEU A 29 -15.25 48.72 8.52
CA LEU A 29 -13.81 48.97 8.36
C LEU A 29 -13.44 49.25 6.90
N GLU A 30 -14.04 48.51 5.95
CA GLU A 30 -13.88 48.72 4.51
C GLU A 30 -14.46 50.07 4.06
N SER A 31 -15.65 50.44 4.53
CA SER A 31 -16.29 51.72 4.20
C SER A 31 -15.49 52.94 4.68
N GLN A 32 -14.70 52.77 5.74
CA GLN A 32 -13.81 53.77 6.30
C GLN A 32 -12.40 53.75 5.68
N GLY A 33 -12.08 52.76 4.85
CA GLY A 33 -10.77 52.61 4.23
C GLY A 33 -9.64 52.26 5.22
N ILE A 34 -9.97 51.67 6.38
CA ILE A 34 -9.01 51.31 7.43
C ILE A 34 -8.85 49.79 7.60
N GLY A 35 -9.48 49.00 6.73
CA GLY A 35 -9.33 47.55 6.69
C GLY A 35 -9.91 46.95 5.41
N GLU A 36 -9.51 45.71 5.13
CA GLU A 36 -10.07 44.87 4.07
C GLU A 36 -10.17 43.43 4.55
N ARG A 37 -11.16 42.68 4.06
CA ARG A 37 -11.17 41.23 4.24
C ARG A 37 -10.03 40.59 3.48
N LYS A 38 -9.32 39.69 4.15
CA LYS A 38 -8.20 38.95 3.56
C LYS A 38 -8.26 37.48 3.94
N VAL A 39 -8.01 36.62 2.95
CA VAL A 39 -7.79 35.19 3.18
C VAL A 39 -6.31 35.00 3.51
N ASN A 40 -6.03 34.36 4.64
CA ASN A 40 -4.68 33.99 5.04
C ASN A 40 -4.54 32.47 5.03
N TYR A 41 -3.40 31.99 4.54
CA TYR A 41 -3.04 30.57 4.57
C TYR A 41 -2.03 30.32 5.69
N ARG A 42 -2.15 29.17 6.35
CA ARG A 42 -1.13 28.68 7.29
C ARG A 42 0.13 28.18 6.56
N LEU A 43 -0.02 27.77 5.30
CA LEU A 43 1.08 27.36 4.44
C LEU A 43 2.00 28.55 4.17
N HIS A 44 3.31 28.33 4.26
CA HIS A 44 4.33 29.31 3.91
C HIS A 44 5.00 28.89 2.60
N ASP A 45 5.66 29.83 1.94
CA ASP A 45 6.48 29.52 0.77
C ASP A 45 7.61 28.55 1.13
N TRP A 46 7.98 27.73 0.16
CA TRP A 46 8.97 26.69 0.34
C TRP A 46 10.39 27.27 0.24
N LEU A 47 11.10 27.29 1.37
CA LEU A 47 12.53 27.63 1.41
C LEU A 47 13.37 26.45 0.88
N ILE A 48 13.86 26.57 -0.35
CA ILE A 48 14.62 25.52 -1.03
C ILE A 48 16.14 25.61 -0.84
N SER A 49 16.68 26.77 -0.46
CA SER A 49 18.14 26.94 -0.35
C SER A 49 18.70 26.32 0.92
N ARG A 50 19.86 25.65 0.81
CA ARG A 50 20.56 24.99 1.92
C ARG A 50 22.04 25.35 1.90
N GLN A 51 22.57 25.76 3.04
CA GLN A 51 24.01 26.02 3.25
C GLN A 51 24.76 24.69 3.46
N ARG A 52 24.68 23.80 2.47
CA ARG A 52 25.26 22.45 2.48
C ARG A 52 25.90 22.17 1.13
N TYR A 53 27.00 21.41 1.15
CA TYR A 53 27.68 20.99 -0.07
C TYR A 53 26.90 19.93 -0.87
N TRP A 54 26.36 18.91 -0.20
CA TRP A 54 25.77 17.75 -0.88
C TRP A 54 24.31 18.01 -1.29
N GLY A 55 24.14 18.71 -2.41
CA GLY A 55 22.84 18.98 -3.04
C GLY A 55 23.02 19.54 -4.46
N CYS A 56 21.92 19.66 -5.20
CA CYS A 56 21.96 20.22 -6.56
C CYS A 56 22.28 21.73 -6.50
N PRO A 57 23.34 22.25 -7.13
CA PRO A 57 23.62 23.68 -7.14
C PRO A 57 22.48 24.49 -7.74
N ILE A 58 22.12 25.59 -7.08
CA ILE A 58 21.10 26.50 -7.60
C ILE A 58 21.68 27.25 -8.81
N PRO A 59 21.05 27.23 -10.00
CA PRO A 59 21.62 27.77 -11.24
C PRO A 59 21.46 29.30 -11.32
N ILE A 60 21.99 30.02 -10.34
CA ILE A 60 21.94 31.48 -10.21
C ILE A 60 23.36 32.06 -10.11
N ILE A 61 23.53 33.25 -10.68
CA ILE A 61 24.74 34.07 -10.65
C ILE A 61 24.40 35.45 -10.11
N TYR A 62 25.19 35.93 -9.15
CA TYR A 62 25.13 37.27 -8.58
C TYR A 62 26.16 38.18 -9.23
N CYS A 63 25.69 39.29 -9.81
CA CYS A 63 26.54 40.29 -10.46
C CYS A 63 26.24 41.68 -9.87
N ASP A 64 27.28 42.42 -9.47
CA ASP A 64 27.16 43.75 -8.86
C ASP A 64 26.47 44.78 -9.77
N THR A 65 26.53 44.59 -11.09
CA THR A 65 25.90 45.49 -12.07
C THR A 65 24.51 45.02 -12.49
N CYS A 66 24.32 43.71 -12.69
CA CYS A 66 23.09 43.16 -13.27
C CYS A 66 22.10 42.60 -12.22
N GLY A 67 22.53 42.45 -10.96
CA GLY A 67 21.78 41.75 -9.92
C GLY A 67 21.82 40.23 -10.08
N THR A 68 20.72 39.58 -9.74
CA THR A 68 20.52 38.13 -9.82
C THR A 68 20.21 37.70 -11.26
N VAL A 69 21.03 36.83 -11.83
CA VAL A 69 20.94 36.38 -13.22
C VAL A 69 20.96 34.85 -13.27
N PRO A 70 20.07 34.18 -14.03
CA PRO A 70 20.13 32.73 -14.17
C PRO A 70 21.33 32.27 -15.00
N VAL A 71 21.82 31.08 -14.71
CA VAL A 71 22.78 30.38 -15.56
C VAL A 71 22.10 30.06 -16.90
N PRO A 72 22.73 30.33 -18.06
CA PRO A 72 22.16 29.97 -19.36
C PRO A 72 21.96 28.45 -19.48
N GLU A 73 20.91 28.01 -20.16
CA GLU A 73 20.57 26.59 -20.32
C GLU A 73 21.71 25.75 -20.91
N ARG A 74 22.39 26.25 -21.94
CA ARG A 74 23.58 25.62 -22.54
C ARG A 74 24.79 25.45 -21.59
N ASN A 75 24.77 26.14 -20.45
CA ASN A 75 25.81 26.10 -19.43
C ASN A 75 25.39 25.20 -18.24
N LEU A 76 24.21 24.57 -18.31
CA LEU A 76 23.79 23.53 -17.38
C LEU A 76 24.41 22.18 -17.79
N PRO A 77 24.60 21.24 -16.84
CA PRO A 77 24.41 21.41 -15.39
C PRO A 77 25.53 22.22 -14.72
N VAL A 78 25.20 22.90 -13.62
CA VAL A 78 26.22 23.46 -12.71
C VAL A 78 26.72 22.31 -11.83
N MET A 79 27.93 21.82 -12.11
CA MET A 79 28.51 20.68 -11.40
C MET A 79 29.08 21.08 -10.04
N LEU A 80 28.89 20.22 -9.03
CA LEU A 80 29.62 20.31 -7.77
C LEU A 80 31.12 20.02 -8.02
N PRO A 81 32.04 20.75 -7.36
CA PRO A 81 33.47 20.48 -7.43
C PRO A 81 33.87 19.31 -6.51
N ASP A 82 34.54 18.29 -7.05
CA ASP A 82 34.96 17.09 -6.30
C ASP A 82 36.01 17.37 -5.20
N ASP A 83 36.66 18.52 -5.26
CA ASP A 83 37.80 18.95 -4.43
C ASP A 83 37.46 20.06 -3.42
N ALA A 84 36.18 20.27 -3.09
CA ALA A 84 35.78 21.21 -2.03
C ALA A 84 36.27 20.77 -0.63
N GLU A 85 36.81 21.71 0.14
CA GLU A 85 37.25 21.48 1.52
C GLU A 85 36.13 21.69 2.54
N PHE A 86 35.96 20.74 3.47
CA PHE A 86 34.93 20.80 4.52
C PHE A 86 35.50 21.44 5.79
N LEU A 87 35.20 22.73 5.98
CA LEU A 87 35.62 23.48 7.16
C LEU A 87 34.53 23.47 8.25
N PRO A 88 34.88 23.45 9.56
CA PRO A 88 33.92 23.45 10.66
C PRO A 88 33.36 24.86 10.94
N THR A 89 33.02 25.63 9.91
CA THR A 89 32.50 27.01 10.02
C THR A 89 30.97 27.06 10.12
N GLY A 90 30.28 25.99 9.68
CA GLY A 90 28.82 25.96 9.57
C GLY A 90 28.29 26.58 8.27
N GLU A 91 29.18 27.08 7.40
CA GLU A 91 28.84 27.63 6.08
C GLU A 91 29.00 26.58 4.97
N SER A 92 28.45 26.87 3.78
CA SER A 92 28.61 26.00 2.61
C SER A 92 30.10 25.93 2.20
N PRO A 93 30.68 24.73 2.03
CA PRO A 93 32.03 24.56 1.46
C PRO A 93 32.25 25.28 0.12
N LEU A 94 31.17 25.47 -0.66
CA LEU A 94 31.21 26.15 -1.94
C LEU A 94 31.57 27.64 -1.83
N ASN A 95 31.40 28.26 -0.65
CA ASN A 95 31.83 29.64 -0.40
C ASN A 95 33.35 29.82 -0.49
N TYR A 96 34.11 28.77 -0.21
CA TYR A 96 35.57 28.82 -0.14
C TYR A 96 36.24 28.23 -1.38
N HIS A 97 35.47 27.57 -2.25
CA HIS A 97 35.97 26.98 -3.48
C HIS A 97 35.99 28.00 -4.63
N GLU A 98 37.11 28.73 -4.78
CA GLU A 98 37.20 29.84 -5.74
C GLU A 98 36.87 29.44 -7.19
N GLY A 99 37.25 28.23 -7.62
CA GLY A 99 36.99 27.74 -8.98
C GLY A 99 35.51 27.47 -9.27
N PHE A 100 34.70 27.29 -8.22
CA PHE A 100 33.25 27.16 -8.33
C PHE A 100 32.58 28.53 -8.18
N LEU A 101 32.94 29.25 -7.10
CA LEU A 101 32.34 30.53 -6.74
C LEU A 101 32.52 31.57 -7.85
N LYS A 102 33.75 31.76 -8.35
CA LYS A 102 34.06 32.83 -9.30
C LYS A 102 33.60 32.44 -10.70
N THR A 103 32.81 33.32 -11.33
CA THR A 103 32.35 33.14 -12.71
C THR A 103 32.25 34.50 -13.42
N THR A 104 31.72 34.50 -14.64
CA THR A 104 31.41 35.73 -15.40
C THR A 104 29.90 35.88 -15.54
N CYS A 105 29.43 37.13 -15.50
CA CYS A 105 28.02 37.43 -15.70
C CYS A 105 27.65 37.15 -17.17
N PRO A 106 26.65 36.31 -17.45
CA PRO A 106 26.27 35.98 -18.83
C PRO A 106 25.60 37.16 -19.56
N LYS A 107 25.21 38.23 -18.85
CA LYS A 107 24.56 39.42 -19.39
C LYS A 107 25.53 40.53 -19.79
N CYS A 108 26.51 40.85 -18.94
CA CYS A 108 27.43 41.97 -19.17
C CYS A 108 28.91 41.57 -19.28
N GLY A 109 29.26 40.31 -19.03
CA GLY A 109 30.65 39.80 -19.07
C GLY A 109 31.54 40.18 -17.88
N ALA A 110 31.03 40.99 -16.93
CA ALA A 110 31.78 41.34 -15.73
C ALA A 110 32.03 40.13 -14.81
N SER A 111 32.98 40.27 -13.88
CA SER A 111 33.17 39.27 -12.82
C SER A 111 31.90 39.15 -11.97
N ALA A 112 31.56 37.92 -11.60
CA ALA A 112 30.35 37.58 -10.87
C ALA A 112 30.60 36.36 -9.97
N GLN A 113 29.65 36.06 -9.10
CA GLN A 113 29.72 34.91 -8.20
C GLN A 113 28.54 33.98 -8.43
N ARG A 114 28.75 32.66 -8.37
CA ARG A 114 27.64 31.69 -8.35
C ARG A 114 26.92 31.70 -7.00
N GLU A 115 25.65 31.31 -7.01
CA GLU A 115 24.98 30.85 -5.81
C GLU A 115 25.72 29.62 -5.26
N THR A 116 25.94 29.61 -3.95
CA THR A 116 26.69 28.59 -3.22
C THR A 116 25.82 27.75 -2.30
N ASP A 117 24.55 28.15 -2.13
CA ASP A 117 23.54 27.26 -1.60
C ASP A 117 23.14 26.20 -2.62
N THR A 118 22.82 25.02 -2.09
CA THR A 118 22.25 23.92 -2.86
C THR A 118 20.76 23.80 -2.60
N MET A 119 20.05 23.16 -3.54
CA MET A 119 18.63 22.87 -3.39
C MET A 119 18.41 21.78 -2.34
N ASP A 120 17.36 21.98 -1.53
CA ASP A 120 16.82 20.99 -0.60
C ASP A 120 16.50 19.66 -1.29
N THR A 121 16.67 18.55 -0.56
CA THR A 121 16.53 17.21 -1.14
C THR A 121 15.11 16.91 -1.63
N PHE A 122 14.08 17.57 -1.08
CA PHE A 122 12.71 17.44 -1.59
C PHE A 122 12.55 17.99 -3.01
N MET A 123 13.45 18.85 -3.48
CA MET A 123 13.46 19.29 -4.88
C MET A 123 13.58 18.10 -5.83
N CYS A 124 14.55 17.21 -5.58
CA CYS A 124 14.76 16.03 -6.41
C CYS A 124 13.63 15.00 -6.23
N SER A 125 13.16 14.79 -5.00
CA SER A 125 12.11 13.80 -4.73
C SER A 125 10.72 14.24 -5.17
N SER A 126 10.50 15.50 -5.54
CA SER A 126 9.17 15.96 -5.95
C SER A 126 8.78 15.57 -7.38
N TRP A 127 9.74 15.10 -8.19
CA TRP A 127 9.49 14.79 -9.61
C TRP A 127 10.21 13.53 -10.13
N TYR A 128 10.91 12.78 -9.26
CA TYR A 128 11.66 11.58 -9.65
C TYR A 128 10.82 10.52 -10.37
N GLN A 129 9.54 10.38 -10.03
CA GLN A 129 8.62 9.44 -10.66
C GLN A 129 8.41 9.73 -12.16
N TYR A 130 8.50 11.00 -12.56
CA TYR A 130 8.45 11.38 -13.97
C TYR A 130 9.77 11.06 -14.66
N ARG A 131 10.91 11.25 -13.98
CA ARG A 131 12.22 10.91 -14.55
C ARG A 131 12.41 9.41 -14.78
N TYR A 132 11.75 8.55 -13.99
CA TYR A 132 11.80 7.10 -14.19
C TYR A 132 11.32 6.66 -15.57
N LEU A 133 10.42 7.42 -16.19
CA LEU A 133 9.87 7.10 -17.50
C LEU A 133 10.94 7.06 -18.59
N SER A 134 11.93 7.96 -18.51
CA SER A 134 13.00 8.06 -19.50
C SER A 134 14.29 8.63 -18.88
N PRO A 135 15.02 7.84 -18.07
CA PRO A 135 16.13 8.35 -17.25
C PRO A 135 17.34 8.81 -18.06
N HIS A 136 17.39 8.49 -19.35
CA HIS A 136 18.47 8.84 -20.28
C HIS A 136 18.07 9.90 -21.31
N TYR A 137 16.85 10.43 -21.25
CA TYR A 137 16.39 11.50 -22.14
C TYR A 137 17.04 12.84 -21.77
N ASP A 138 17.61 13.54 -22.76
CA ASP A 138 18.43 14.74 -22.56
C ASP A 138 17.79 16.04 -23.10
N ALA A 139 16.71 15.94 -23.88
CA ALA A 139 16.00 17.10 -24.42
C ALA A 139 14.91 17.66 -23.48
N GLY A 140 14.76 17.10 -22.27
CA GLY A 140 13.79 17.55 -21.28
C GLY A 140 13.79 16.70 -19.99
N PRO A 141 12.84 16.94 -19.07
CA PRO A 141 12.75 16.19 -17.83
C PRO A 141 12.43 14.70 -18.07
N PHE A 142 11.57 14.40 -19.04
CA PHE A 142 11.24 13.05 -19.51
C PHE A 142 10.65 13.11 -20.93
N GLU A 143 10.55 11.96 -21.61
CA GLU A 143 9.96 11.84 -22.93
C GLU A 143 8.44 12.03 -22.88
N PRO A 144 7.86 13.00 -23.61
CA PRO A 144 6.43 13.31 -23.50
C PRO A 144 5.51 12.11 -23.73
N HIS A 145 5.83 11.26 -24.72
CA HIS A 145 5.02 10.10 -25.07
C HIS A 145 4.98 9.02 -23.96
N GLU A 146 6.06 8.88 -23.20
CA GLU A 146 6.07 7.99 -22.02
C GLU A 146 5.18 8.57 -20.92
N GLY A 147 5.17 9.90 -20.77
CA GLY A 147 4.27 10.61 -19.87
C GLY A 147 2.79 10.36 -20.20
N GLU A 148 2.41 10.50 -21.46
CA GLU A 148 1.04 10.25 -21.94
C GLU A 148 0.56 8.81 -21.68
N TYR A 149 1.48 7.85 -21.66
CA TYR A 149 1.17 6.44 -21.48
C TYR A 149 1.12 6.01 -20.00
N TRP A 150 2.09 6.44 -19.19
CA TRP A 150 2.28 5.94 -17.83
C TRP A 150 1.67 6.80 -16.72
N LEU A 151 1.35 8.06 -16.99
CA LEU A 151 0.85 8.99 -15.97
C LEU A 151 -0.69 9.06 -15.96
N PRO A 152 -1.29 9.31 -14.80
CA PRO A 152 -0.67 9.47 -13.47
C PRO A 152 -0.28 8.11 -12.86
N VAL A 153 0.50 8.13 -11.78
CA VAL A 153 0.86 6.89 -11.06
C VAL A 153 -0.40 6.23 -10.48
N ASP A 154 -0.75 5.02 -10.90
CA ASP A 154 -1.96 4.33 -10.43
C ASP A 154 -1.97 4.13 -8.91
N GLN A 155 -0.87 3.61 -8.37
CA GLN A 155 -0.72 3.23 -6.98
C GLN A 155 0.64 3.68 -6.42
N TYR A 156 0.63 4.66 -5.54
CA TYR A 156 1.81 5.13 -4.80
C TYR A 156 1.79 4.56 -3.38
N THR A 157 2.93 4.03 -2.92
CA THR A 157 3.09 3.50 -1.56
C THR A 157 4.22 4.22 -0.83
N GLY A 158 3.99 4.63 0.41
CA GLY A 158 4.95 5.36 1.21
C GLY A 158 4.46 5.62 2.63
N GLY A 159 5.37 5.80 3.58
CA GLY A 159 5.00 6.03 4.98
C GLY A 159 4.26 7.35 5.19
N ILE A 160 3.37 7.38 6.19
CA ILE A 160 2.53 8.54 6.52
C ILE A 160 3.34 9.78 6.96
N GLU A 161 4.59 9.59 7.38
CA GLU A 161 5.53 10.66 7.73
C GLU A 161 5.74 11.69 6.61
N HIS A 162 5.44 11.32 5.36
CA HIS A 162 5.61 12.17 4.19
C HIS A 162 4.38 13.02 3.83
N ALA A 163 3.28 12.93 4.60
CA ALA A 163 1.99 13.55 4.29
C ALA A 163 2.02 15.07 4.04
N THR A 164 2.77 15.82 4.85
CA THR A 164 2.78 17.29 4.80
C THR A 164 4.00 17.91 4.12
N MET A 165 4.96 17.08 3.68
CA MET A 165 6.19 17.51 3.02
C MET A 165 6.25 16.94 1.62
N HIS A 166 6.97 15.83 1.42
CA HIS A 166 7.14 15.18 0.12
C HIS A 166 5.84 15.04 -0.68
N LEU A 167 4.75 14.54 -0.08
CA LEU A 167 3.49 14.37 -0.80
C LEU A 167 2.85 15.72 -1.18
N LEU A 168 3.03 16.77 -0.38
CA LEU A 168 2.58 18.11 -0.74
C LEU A 168 3.43 18.71 -1.87
N TYR A 169 4.76 18.57 -1.77
CA TYR A 169 5.70 19.09 -2.77
C TYR A 169 5.56 18.38 -4.12
N THR A 170 5.34 17.06 -4.12
CA THR A 170 5.08 16.27 -5.33
C THR A 170 3.82 16.76 -6.04
N ARG A 171 2.75 17.05 -5.28
CA ARG A 171 1.51 17.61 -5.85
C ARG A 171 1.72 19.03 -6.39
N PHE A 172 2.46 19.86 -5.66
CA PHE A 172 2.82 21.20 -6.12
C PHE A 172 3.62 21.13 -7.44
N PHE A 173 4.64 20.27 -7.49
CA PHE A 173 5.47 20.05 -8.68
C PHE A 173 4.64 19.60 -9.89
N THR A 174 3.70 18.69 -9.67
CA THR A 174 2.80 18.20 -10.72
C THR A 174 1.98 19.34 -11.32
N LYS A 175 1.37 20.17 -10.47
CA LYS A 175 0.59 21.32 -10.93
C LYS A 175 1.45 22.37 -11.63
N ALA A 176 2.67 22.61 -11.14
CA ALA A 176 3.62 23.49 -11.80
C ALA A 176 4.04 22.96 -13.18
N MET A 177 4.31 21.65 -13.31
CA MET A 177 4.64 21.03 -14.59
C MET A 177 3.45 21.02 -15.55
N ARG A 178 2.23 20.83 -15.04
CA ARG A 178 0.99 20.98 -15.83
C ARG A 178 0.84 22.39 -16.38
N ASP A 179 1.07 23.41 -15.55
CA ASP A 179 1.01 24.82 -15.95
C ASP A 179 2.13 25.21 -16.94
N MET A 180 3.14 24.34 -17.11
CA MET A 180 4.20 24.42 -18.11
C MET A 180 3.98 23.49 -19.32
N ASP A 181 2.80 22.88 -19.44
CA ASP A 181 2.43 21.93 -20.50
C ASP A 181 3.32 20.67 -20.59
N LEU A 182 3.93 20.24 -19.47
CA LEU A 182 4.76 19.03 -19.40
C LEU A 182 3.97 17.77 -19.06
N VAL A 183 2.85 17.92 -18.35
CA VAL A 183 1.90 16.85 -18.01
C VAL A 183 0.48 17.37 -18.16
N SER A 184 -0.48 16.46 -18.41
CA SER A 184 -1.91 16.82 -18.46
C SER A 184 -2.63 16.69 -17.12
N ASP A 185 -2.11 15.87 -16.21
CA ASP A 185 -2.80 15.49 -14.99
C ASP A 185 -2.71 16.55 -13.88
N ASP A 186 -3.81 16.69 -13.14
CA ASP A 186 -3.89 17.61 -12.00
C ASP A 186 -3.19 17.08 -10.74
N GLU A 187 -3.07 15.75 -10.62
CA GLU A 187 -2.52 15.07 -9.45
C GLU A 187 -1.54 13.98 -9.89
N PRO A 188 -0.43 13.77 -9.16
CA PRO A 188 0.63 12.84 -9.55
C PRO A 188 0.24 11.36 -9.47
N MET A 189 -0.81 11.04 -8.71
CA MET A 189 -1.16 9.67 -8.35
C MET A 189 -2.66 9.50 -8.12
N THR A 190 -3.21 8.39 -8.62
CA THR A 190 -4.64 8.04 -8.50
C THR A 190 -4.96 7.48 -7.11
N ARG A 191 -4.09 6.62 -6.58
CA ARG A 191 -4.25 6.02 -5.25
C ARG A 191 -2.96 6.13 -4.44
N LEU A 192 -3.09 6.64 -3.22
CA LEU A 192 -2.05 6.60 -2.18
C LEU A 192 -2.39 5.51 -1.17
N PHE A 193 -1.42 4.66 -0.84
CA PHE A 193 -1.54 3.70 0.25
C PHE A 193 -0.36 3.85 1.21
N ASN A 194 -0.63 4.15 2.48
CA ASN A 194 0.42 4.26 3.48
C ASN A 194 0.64 2.90 4.17
N GLN A 195 1.83 2.33 4.01
CA GLN A 195 2.23 1.16 4.80
C GLN A 195 2.48 1.56 6.26
N GLY A 196 2.26 0.61 7.16
CA GLY A 196 2.58 0.78 8.56
C GLY A 196 4.08 0.67 8.84
N ILE A 197 4.48 1.11 10.03
CA ILE A 197 5.87 1.08 10.47
C ILE A 197 6.17 -0.29 11.09
N ILE A 198 7.27 -0.91 10.65
CA ILE A 198 7.81 -2.10 11.33
C ILE A 198 8.61 -1.62 12.55
N LEU A 199 8.22 -2.12 13.72
CA LEU A 199 8.87 -1.83 14.99
C LEU A 199 9.87 -2.95 15.33
N GLY A 200 10.83 -2.66 16.18
CA GLY A 200 11.69 -3.70 16.76
C GLY A 200 10.88 -4.66 17.64
N GLU A 201 11.52 -5.72 18.12
CA GLU A 201 10.89 -6.66 19.08
C GLU A 201 10.51 -5.97 20.41
N ASP A 202 11.14 -4.83 20.70
CA ASP A 202 10.85 -3.94 21.81
C ASP A 202 9.62 -3.04 21.59
N GLN A 203 8.92 -3.18 20.46
CA GLN A 203 7.78 -2.36 20.04
C GLN A 203 8.13 -0.89 19.82
N GLU A 204 9.41 -0.57 19.65
CA GLU A 204 9.88 0.78 19.36
C GLU A 204 10.27 0.93 17.90
N LYS A 205 10.23 2.16 17.39
CA LYS A 205 10.75 2.44 16.04
C LYS A 205 12.23 2.04 15.97
N MET A 206 12.57 1.21 14.98
CA MET A 206 13.95 0.80 14.74
C MET A 206 14.81 2.02 14.40
N SER A 207 15.98 2.15 15.03
CA SER A 207 16.90 3.26 14.74
C SER A 207 18.35 2.89 15.04
N LYS A 208 19.28 3.37 14.20
CA LYS A 208 20.73 3.18 14.42
C LYS A 208 21.21 3.76 15.75
N SER A 209 20.61 4.87 16.21
CA SER A 209 20.94 5.49 17.50
C SER A 209 20.56 4.64 18.72
N ARG A 210 19.62 3.71 18.57
CA ARG A 210 19.21 2.77 19.63
C ARG A 210 20.03 1.48 19.65
N GLY A 211 20.91 1.29 18.66
CA GLY A 211 21.99 0.29 18.65
C GLY A 211 21.57 -1.16 18.43
N SER A 212 20.63 -1.70 19.21
CA SER A 212 20.36 -3.15 19.28
C SER A 212 18.99 -3.59 18.77
N ASN A 213 18.11 -2.66 18.39
CA ASN A 213 16.74 -3.01 17.97
C ASN A 213 16.53 -3.02 16.45
N VAL A 214 17.59 -2.74 15.66
CA VAL A 214 17.55 -2.83 14.20
C VAL A 214 17.75 -4.29 13.80
N VAL A 215 16.80 -4.82 13.05
CA VAL A 215 16.93 -6.15 12.43
C VAL A 215 17.53 -5.97 11.05
N ASP A 216 18.70 -6.55 10.83
CA ASP A 216 19.34 -6.57 9.51
C ASP A 216 18.69 -7.68 8.65
N PRO A 217 18.07 -7.34 7.51
CA PRO A 217 17.48 -8.34 6.63
C PRO A 217 18.53 -9.27 5.99
N ASP A 218 19.79 -8.86 5.82
CA ASP A 218 20.77 -9.64 5.06
C ASP A 218 21.14 -10.95 5.77
N ASP A 219 21.35 -10.90 7.09
CA ASP A 219 21.61 -12.10 7.90
C ASP A 219 20.44 -13.09 7.83
N LEU A 220 19.22 -12.56 7.89
CA LEU A 220 17.99 -13.36 7.82
C LEU A 220 17.76 -13.94 6.41
N ILE A 221 18.09 -13.18 5.36
CA ILE A 221 18.07 -13.67 3.97
C ILE A 221 19.10 -14.79 3.81
N GLY A 222 20.29 -14.66 4.38
CA GLY A 222 21.31 -15.71 4.36
C GLY A 222 20.85 -17.00 5.05
N GLN A 223 20.08 -16.89 6.14
CA GLN A 223 19.59 -18.03 6.90
C GLN A 223 18.33 -18.68 6.31
N TYR A 224 17.34 -17.88 5.89
CA TYR A 224 16.01 -18.35 5.52
C TYR A 224 15.71 -18.24 4.02
N GLY A 225 16.47 -17.44 3.28
CA GLY A 225 16.21 -17.10 1.88
C GLY A 225 15.26 -15.91 1.71
N THR A 226 15.40 -15.22 0.58
CA THR A 226 14.64 -14.00 0.25
C THR A 226 13.12 -14.20 0.29
N ASP A 227 12.62 -15.34 -0.22
CA ASP A 227 11.19 -15.62 -0.27
C ASP A 227 10.57 -15.79 1.12
N CYS A 228 11.31 -16.36 2.07
CA CYS A 228 10.85 -16.46 3.46
C CYS A 228 10.67 -15.06 4.07
N ILE A 229 11.62 -14.16 3.85
CA ILE A 229 11.56 -12.80 4.41
C ILE A 229 10.44 -11.99 3.74
N ARG A 230 10.29 -12.08 2.41
CA ARG A 230 9.18 -11.43 1.69
C ARG A 230 7.82 -11.91 2.19
N ALA A 231 7.60 -13.23 2.25
CA ALA A 231 6.35 -13.81 2.74
C ALA A 231 6.09 -13.45 4.20
N TYR A 232 7.12 -13.40 5.03
CA TYR A 232 6.99 -12.96 6.42
C TYR A 232 6.51 -11.52 6.54
N LEU A 233 7.14 -10.59 5.82
CA LEU A 233 6.77 -9.17 5.85
C LEU A 233 5.32 -8.95 5.40
N MET A 234 4.89 -9.69 4.38
CA MET A 234 3.51 -9.67 3.88
C MET A 234 2.50 -10.36 4.81
N PHE A 235 2.95 -11.28 5.66
CA PHE A 235 2.11 -12.04 6.59
C PHE A 235 1.99 -11.42 7.99
N LEU A 236 3.04 -10.73 8.44
CA LEU A 236 3.25 -10.27 9.82
C LEU A 236 2.05 -9.50 10.38
N SER A 237 1.48 -8.61 9.58
CA SER A 237 0.41 -7.71 10.01
C SER A 237 -0.41 -7.24 8.81
N ARG A 238 -1.50 -6.50 9.07
CA ARG A 238 -2.17 -5.76 8.01
C ARG A 238 -1.21 -4.69 7.47
N TRP A 239 -1.13 -4.56 6.15
CA TRP A 239 -0.10 -3.77 5.48
C TRP A 239 -0.07 -2.31 5.94
N GLU A 240 -1.23 -1.70 6.20
CA GLU A 240 -1.39 -0.33 6.68
C GLU A 240 -1.05 -0.13 8.16
N GLN A 241 -1.05 -1.19 8.96
CA GLN A 241 -0.81 -1.11 10.40
C GLN A 241 0.67 -1.31 10.74
N GLY A 242 1.35 -2.21 10.03
CA GLY A 242 2.67 -2.66 10.43
C GLY A 242 2.60 -3.37 11.78
N GLY A 243 3.71 -3.37 12.51
CA GLY A 243 3.76 -4.01 13.82
C GLY A 243 5.17 -4.35 14.28
N PRO A 244 5.30 -4.86 15.52
CA PRO A 244 6.57 -5.32 16.02
C PRO A 244 7.07 -6.53 15.24
N TRP A 245 8.36 -6.50 14.94
CA TRP A 245 9.07 -7.67 14.49
C TRP A 245 8.90 -8.81 15.49
N ASN A 246 8.72 -10.03 14.98
CA ASN A 246 8.55 -11.23 15.77
C ASN A 246 9.29 -12.40 15.11
N SER A 247 10.49 -12.68 15.60
CA SER A 247 11.34 -13.75 15.09
C SER A 247 10.72 -15.15 15.22
N SER A 248 9.90 -15.39 16.25
CA SER A 248 9.21 -16.69 16.41
C SER A 248 8.14 -16.92 15.35
N SER A 249 7.45 -15.87 14.90
CA SER A 249 6.49 -15.96 13.79
C SER A 249 7.17 -16.24 12.45
N LEU A 250 8.41 -15.76 12.27
CA LEU A 250 9.19 -16.01 11.05
C LEU A 250 9.47 -17.51 10.85
N GLU A 251 9.71 -18.28 11.92
CA GLU A 251 9.97 -19.74 11.85
C GLU A 251 8.80 -20.56 11.25
N GLY A 252 7.58 -19.98 11.19
CA GLY A 252 6.44 -20.59 10.51
C GLY A 252 6.55 -20.59 8.99
N ILE A 253 7.19 -19.57 8.41
CA ILE A 253 7.23 -19.35 6.96
C ILE A 253 8.04 -20.43 6.22
N PRO A 254 9.27 -20.79 6.65
CA PRO A 254 10.02 -21.87 6.00
C PRO A 254 9.26 -23.20 6.02
N ARG A 255 8.50 -23.50 7.09
CA ARG A 255 7.70 -24.73 7.16
C ARG A 255 6.58 -24.74 6.14
N PHE A 256 5.92 -23.59 5.94
CA PHE A 256 4.90 -23.43 4.90
C PHE A 256 5.52 -23.60 3.49
N LEU A 257 6.62 -22.91 3.19
CA LEU A 257 7.25 -22.98 1.87
C LEU A 257 7.81 -24.38 1.56
N ASN A 258 8.41 -25.06 2.55
CA ASN A 258 8.84 -26.46 2.38
C ASN A 258 7.65 -27.41 2.16
N ARG A 259 6.49 -27.15 2.78
CA ARG A 259 5.28 -27.94 2.50
C ARG A 259 4.85 -27.75 1.04
N VAL A 260 4.79 -26.51 0.57
CA VAL A 260 4.48 -26.20 -0.84
C VAL A 260 5.45 -26.92 -1.77
N TRP A 261 6.75 -26.82 -1.50
CA TRP A 261 7.78 -27.52 -2.27
C TRP A 261 7.49 -29.01 -2.39
N ARG A 262 7.21 -29.68 -1.26
CA ARG A 262 6.92 -31.12 -1.22
C ARG A 262 5.62 -31.47 -1.96
N ILE A 263 4.56 -30.68 -1.79
CA ILE A 263 3.28 -30.90 -2.48
C ILE A 263 3.49 -30.93 -4.01
N VAL A 264 4.25 -29.97 -4.53
CA VAL A 264 4.47 -29.82 -5.98
C VAL A 264 5.50 -30.83 -6.51
N THR A 265 6.61 -31.06 -5.79
CA THR A 265 7.72 -31.90 -6.29
C THR A 265 7.52 -33.39 -6.07
N GLU A 266 6.86 -33.80 -4.99
CA GLU A 266 6.60 -35.22 -4.71
C GLU A 266 5.43 -35.75 -5.56
N ASN A 267 4.65 -34.86 -6.20
CA ASN A 267 3.54 -35.15 -7.14
C ASN A 267 2.48 -36.15 -6.64
N GLY A 268 2.49 -36.48 -5.34
CA GLY A 268 1.67 -37.50 -4.71
C GLY A 268 1.97 -38.92 -5.21
N THR A 269 1.64 -39.93 -4.40
CA THR A 269 1.54 -41.31 -4.90
C THR A 269 0.06 -41.64 -4.94
N PRO A 270 -0.52 -42.03 -6.09
CA PRO A 270 -1.96 -42.25 -6.18
C PRO A 270 -2.39 -43.33 -5.19
N ALA A 271 -3.25 -42.94 -4.24
CA ALA A 271 -3.83 -43.87 -3.30
C ALA A 271 -4.71 -44.88 -4.06
N LYS A 272 -4.75 -46.14 -3.58
CA LYS A 272 -5.62 -47.16 -4.18
C LYS A 272 -7.09 -46.75 -4.01
N GLY A 273 -7.83 -46.63 -5.11
CA GLY A 273 -9.26 -46.31 -5.09
C GLY A 273 -9.72 -45.74 -6.43
N ASN A 274 -11.04 -45.56 -6.59
CA ASN A 274 -11.61 -44.86 -7.72
C ASN A 274 -11.68 -43.36 -7.42
N VAL A 275 -11.40 -42.53 -8.41
CA VAL A 275 -11.63 -41.07 -8.34
C VAL A 275 -13.14 -40.83 -8.34
N THR A 276 -13.66 -40.17 -7.31
CA THR A 276 -15.06 -39.74 -7.28
C THR A 276 -15.19 -38.35 -7.92
N GLN A 277 -16.34 -38.06 -8.52
CA GLN A 277 -16.62 -36.74 -9.08
C GLN A 277 -16.67 -35.68 -7.98
N GLU A 278 -17.32 -36.00 -6.86
CA GLU A 278 -17.41 -35.16 -5.67
C GLU A 278 -16.03 -34.69 -5.16
N ALA A 279 -15.04 -35.58 -5.07
CA ALA A 279 -13.71 -35.21 -4.60
C ALA A 279 -12.97 -34.28 -5.59
N GLN A 280 -13.23 -34.40 -6.89
CA GLN A 280 -12.70 -33.46 -7.89
C GLN A 280 -13.40 -32.10 -7.81
N ASP A 281 -14.72 -32.10 -7.63
CA ASP A 281 -15.53 -30.89 -7.52
C ASP A 281 -15.18 -30.10 -6.25
N ASP A 282 -14.94 -30.78 -5.12
CA ASP A 282 -14.48 -30.17 -3.88
C ASP A 282 -13.09 -29.54 -4.02
N LEU A 283 -12.16 -30.21 -4.71
CA LEU A 283 -10.82 -29.66 -4.98
C LEU A 283 -10.89 -28.43 -5.89
N ARG A 284 -11.72 -28.48 -6.94
CA ARG A 284 -11.97 -27.33 -7.82
C ARG A 284 -12.62 -26.17 -7.08
N ARG A 285 -13.62 -26.45 -6.24
CA ARG A 285 -14.25 -25.44 -5.39
C ARG A 285 -13.22 -24.74 -4.51
N LEU A 286 -12.39 -25.50 -3.80
CA LEU A 286 -11.32 -24.94 -2.97
C LEU A 286 -10.34 -24.10 -3.81
N THR A 287 -9.98 -24.56 -5.00
CA THR A 287 -9.09 -23.84 -5.93
C THR A 287 -9.68 -22.50 -6.34
N HIS A 288 -10.91 -22.47 -6.85
CA HIS A 288 -11.57 -21.22 -7.29
C HIS A 288 -11.88 -20.27 -6.13
N GLN A 289 -12.25 -20.79 -4.95
CA GLN A 289 -12.38 -19.98 -3.73
C GLN A 289 -11.06 -19.30 -3.35
N THR A 290 -9.95 -20.03 -3.47
CA THR A 290 -8.62 -19.49 -3.17
C THR A 290 -8.21 -18.44 -4.19
N ILE A 291 -8.41 -18.68 -5.49
CA ILE A 291 -8.15 -17.69 -6.55
C ILE A 291 -8.91 -16.40 -6.25
N ARG A 292 -10.22 -16.49 -6.01
CA ARG A 292 -11.06 -15.33 -5.69
C ARG A 292 -10.53 -14.57 -4.48
N LYS A 293 -10.31 -15.27 -3.36
CA LYS A 293 -9.88 -14.65 -2.10
C LYS A 293 -8.54 -13.94 -2.23
N VAL A 294 -7.56 -14.59 -2.86
CA VAL A 294 -6.21 -14.03 -3.04
C VAL A 294 -6.25 -12.84 -4.00
N SER A 295 -7.03 -12.93 -5.08
CA SER A 295 -7.20 -11.83 -6.03
C SER A 295 -7.81 -10.59 -5.37
N GLU A 296 -8.93 -10.75 -4.65
CA GLU A 296 -9.61 -9.67 -3.94
C GLU A 296 -8.71 -9.02 -2.85
N ASP A 297 -7.92 -9.84 -2.15
CA ASP A 297 -6.99 -9.36 -1.14
C ASP A 297 -5.82 -8.60 -1.74
N PHE A 298 -5.26 -9.03 -2.87
CA PHE A 298 -4.13 -8.34 -3.51
C PHE A 298 -4.52 -6.94 -4.00
N GLU A 299 -5.75 -6.77 -4.51
CA GLU A 299 -6.29 -5.45 -4.89
C GLU A 299 -6.37 -4.47 -3.71
N THR A 300 -6.59 -5.01 -2.50
CA THR A 300 -6.78 -4.24 -1.26
C THR A 300 -5.56 -4.22 -0.35
N PHE A 301 -4.45 -4.83 -0.77
CA PHE A 301 -3.23 -5.05 0.04
C PHE A 301 -3.47 -5.88 1.31
N GLY A 302 -4.49 -6.74 1.29
CA GLY A 302 -4.75 -7.78 2.30
C GLY A 302 -3.76 -8.96 2.23
N PHE A 303 -2.45 -8.68 2.11
CA PHE A 303 -1.45 -9.72 1.86
C PHE A 303 -1.39 -10.80 2.95
N ASN A 304 -1.65 -10.42 4.20
CA ASN A 304 -1.67 -11.35 5.32
C ASN A 304 -2.82 -12.35 5.24
N THR A 305 -4.01 -11.91 4.83
CA THR A 305 -5.16 -12.79 4.62
C THR A 305 -5.04 -13.61 3.34
N ALA A 306 -4.37 -13.07 2.31
CA ALA A 306 -4.06 -13.82 1.11
C ALA A 306 -3.09 -14.98 1.41
N LEU A 307 -2.02 -14.73 2.18
CA LEU A 307 -1.11 -15.77 2.62
C LEU A 307 -1.79 -16.79 3.55
N ALA A 308 -2.70 -16.36 4.42
CA ALA A 308 -3.51 -17.28 5.22
C ALA A 308 -4.40 -18.19 4.33
N ALA A 309 -4.98 -17.65 3.26
CA ALA A 309 -5.74 -18.42 2.28
C ALA A 309 -4.85 -19.42 1.54
N LEU A 310 -3.64 -19.03 1.12
CA LEU A 310 -2.66 -19.93 0.50
C LEU A 310 -2.16 -21.03 1.45
N MET A 311 -1.96 -20.71 2.74
CA MET A 311 -1.65 -21.72 3.76
C MET A 311 -2.80 -22.73 3.91
N THR A 312 -4.05 -22.25 3.91
CA THR A 312 -5.25 -23.10 3.96
C THR A 312 -5.36 -23.98 2.72
N PHE A 313 -5.13 -23.41 1.55
CA PHE A 313 -5.11 -24.14 0.29
C PHE A 313 -4.03 -25.23 0.28
N SER A 314 -2.81 -24.92 0.74
CA SER A 314 -1.73 -25.90 0.85
C SER A 314 -2.07 -27.06 1.79
N ASN A 315 -2.84 -26.81 2.86
CA ASN A 315 -3.31 -27.87 3.75
C ASN A 315 -4.34 -28.77 3.07
N GLY A 316 -5.27 -28.18 2.31
CA GLY A 316 -6.24 -28.93 1.50
C GLY A 316 -5.56 -29.79 0.44
N LEU A 317 -4.54 -29.25 -0.23
CA LEU A 317 -3.74 -30.00 -1.21
C LEU A 317 -2.95 -31.13 -0.56
N LEU A 318 -2.38 -30.92 0.63
CA LEU A 318 -1.70 -31.98 1.38
C LEU A 318 -2.66 -33.13 1.74
N ALA A 319 -3.90 -32.81 2.12
CA ALA A 319 -4.93 -33.82 2.38
C ALA A 319 -5.30 -34.58 1.09
N ALA A 320 -5.54 -33.85 0.00
CA ALA A 320 -5.86 -34.41 -1.31
C ALA A 320 -4.72 -35.26 -1.90
N GLN A 321 -3.45 -34.95 -1.58
CA GLN A 321 -2.25 -35.67 -2.03
C GLN A 321 -2.26 -37.16 -1.63
N ASN A 322 -3.02 -37.54 -0.62
CA ASN A 322 -3.16 -38.92 -0.14
C ASN A 322 -4.44 -39.61 -0.66
N THR A 323 -5.08 -39.06 -1.69
CA THR A 323 -6.32 -39.58 -2.26
C THR A 323 -6.17 -39.90 -3.75
N PRO A 324 -7.13 -40.61 -4.38
CA PRO A 324 -7.08 -40.90 -5.81
C PRO A 324 -7.15 -39.66 -6.73
N VAL A 325 -7.49 -38.46 -6.22
CA VAL A 325 -7.60 -37.25 -7.06
C VAL A 325 -6.25 -36.77 -7.59
N VAL A 326 -5.14 -37.27 -7.05
CA VAL A 326 -3.80 -37.01 -7.58
C VAL A 326 -3.71 -37.45 -9.04
N HIS A 327 -3.06 -36.64 -9.88
CA HIS A 327 -2.96 -36.81 -11.34
C HIS A 327 -4.25 -36.58 -12.15
N THR A 328 -5.35 -36.16 -11.52
CA THR A 328 -6.52 -35.66 -12.25
C THR A 328 -6.25 -34.26 -12.81
N ASP A 329 -7.13 -33.81 -13.71
CA ASP A 329 -7.11 -32.45 -14.24
C ASP A 329 -7.35 -31.42 -13.14
N ALA A 330 -8.24 -31.73 -12.17
CA ALA A 330 -8.47 -30.89 -10.99
C ALA A 330 -7.22 -30.74 -10.13
N TRP A 331 -6.42 -31.81 -9.98
CA TRP A 331 -5.15 -31.73 -9.25
C TRP A 331 -4.11 -30.87 -9.98
N ARG A 332 -3.96 -31.06 -11.30
CA ARG A 332 -3.04 -30.24 -12.11
C ARG A 332 -3.41 -28.76 -12.05
N GLU A 333 -4.69 -28.45 -12.23
CA GLU A 333 -5.23 -27.09 -12.08
C GLU A 333 -4.91 -26.48 -10.71
N ALA A 334 -5.10 -27.25 -9.64
CA ALA A 334 -4.86 -26.77 -8.28
C ALA A 334 -3.37 -26.53 -7.98
N ILE A 335 -2.48 -27.39 -8.47
CA ILE A 335 -1.02 -27.22 -8.35
C ILE A 335 -0.54 -26.02 -9.15
N GLU A 336 -0.98 -25.89 -10.40
CA GLU A 336 -0.67 -24.75 -11.26
C GLU A 336 -1.12 -23.43 -10.62
N THR A 337 -2.35 -23.41 -10.12
CA THR A 337 -2.93 -22.27 -9.40
C THR A 337 -2.12 -21.92 -8.16
N LEU A 338 -1.73 -22.90 -7.34
CA LEU A 338 -0.93 -22.63 -6.13
C LEU A 338 0.37 -21.89 -6.47
N VAL A 339 1.07 -22.34 -7.51
CA VAL A 339 2.33 -21.74 -7.96
C VAL A 339 2.11 -20.33 -8.51
N LEU A 340 1.09 -20.12 -9.35
CA LEU A 340 0.75 -18.80 -9.91
C LEU A 340 0.39 -17.79 -8.82
N LEU A 341 -0.44 -18.18 -7.84
CA LEU A 341 -0.87 -17.29 -6.76
C LEU A 341 0.27 -16.94 -5.78
N LEU A 342 1.27 -17.82 -5.63
CA LEU A 342 2.44 -17.57 -4.79
C LEU A 342 3.48 -16.66 -5.45
N ALA A 343 3.53 -16.61 -6.79
CA ALA A 343 4.58 -15.94 -7.55
C ALA A 343 4.83 -14.47 -7.15
N PRO A 344 3.82 -13.63 -6.87
CA PRO A 344 4.08 -12.25 -6.44
C PRO A 344 4.78 -12.14 -5.08
N VAL A 345 4.57 -13.13 -4.19
CA VAL A 345 5.13 -13.15 -2.84
C VAL A 345 6.48 -13.84 -2.81
N THR A 346 6.56 -15.04 -3.37
CA THR A 346 7.75 -15.92 -3.38
C THR A 346 8.21 -16.22 -4.80
N PRO A 347 8.77 -15.22 -5.52
CA PRO A 347 9.06 -15.34 -6.95
C PRO A 347 10.08 -16.45 -7.25
N HIS A 348 11.10 -16.64 -6.42
CA HIS A 348 12.18 -17.60 -6.70
C HIS A 348 11.69 -19.04 -6.58
N LEU A 349 10.98 -19.34 -5.48
CA LEU A 349 10.35 -20.64 -5.25
C LEU A 349 9.33 -20.94 -6.35
N SER A 350 8.51 -19.96 -6.71
CA SER A 350 7.44 -20.17 -7.70
C SER A 350 8.01 -20.42 -9.09
N GLU A 351 9.06 -19.73 -9.51
CA GLU A 351 9.75 -19.98 -10.79
C GLU A 351 10.34 -21.39 -10.86
N GLU A 352 11.04 -21.82 -9.80
CA GLU A 352 11.63 -23.17 -9.73
C GLU A 352 10.56 -24.27 -9.75
N LEU A 353 9.45 -24.07 -9.02
CA LEU A 353 8.33 -25.00 -9.01
C LEU A 353 7.61 -25.04 -10.36
N TRP A 354 7.41 -23.89 -11.00
CA TRP A 354 6.79 -23.78 -12.33
C TRP A 354 7.58 -24.58 -13.38
N SER A 355 8.89 -24.35 -13.44
CA SER A 355 9.81 -25.08 -14.32
C SER A 355 9.75 -26.60 -14.09
N ARG A 356 9.73 -27.04 -12.83
CA ARG A 356 9.64 -28.47 -12.47
C ARG A 356 8.31 -29.11 -12.86
N THR A 357 7.24 -28.34 -12.91
CA THR A 357 5.93 -28.81 -13.42
C THR A 357 5.86 -28.84 -14.95
N GLY A 358 6.92 -28.44 -15.65
CA GLY A 358 6.98 -28.40 -17.11
C GLY A 358 6.36 -27.15 -17.73
N GLY A 359 6.12 -26.10 -16.92
CA GLY A 359 5.61 -24.83 -17.40
C GLY A 359 6.62 -24.07 -18.26
N GLU A 360 6.12 -23.27 -19.21
CA GLU A 360 6.98 -22.45 -20.06
C GLU A 360 7.58 -21.28 -19.28
N TYR A 361 8.85 -20.98 -19.51
CA TYR A 361 9.50 -19.84 -18.86
C TYR A 361 8.79 -18.54 -19.25
N SER A 362 8.40 -17.66 -18.32
CA SER A 362 8.52 -17.71 -16.85
C SER A 362 7.14 -17.77 -16.20
N VAL A 363 7.04 -18.18 -14.93
CA VAL A 363 5.79 -18.08 -14.16
C VAL A 363 5.24 -16.64 -14.15
N HIS A 364 6.13 -15.66 -14.20
CA HIS A 364 5.80 -14.23 -14.20
C HIS A 364 5.31 -13.69 -15.55
N GLN A 365 5.35 -14.50 -16.61
CA GLN A 365 4.79 -14.17 -17.92
C GLN A 365 3.45 -14.88 -18.17
N GLN A 366 2.97 -15.65 -17.21
CA GLN A 366 1.68 -16.34 -17.30
C GLN A 366 0.53 -15.42 -16.89
N ASN A 367 -0.66 -15.72 -17.39
CA ASN A 367 -1.85 -15.02 -16.98
C ASN A 367 -2.18 -15.32 -15.52
N TRP A 368 -2.64 -14.32 -14.79
CA TRP A 368 -3.22 -14.52 -13.47
C TRP A 368 -4.43 -15.47 -13.56
N PRO A 369 -4.54 -16.49 -12.68
CA PRO A 369 -5.62 -17.46 -12.75
C PRO A 369 -6.97 -16.78 -12.52
N LYS A 370 -7.99 -17.20 -13.28
CA LYS A 370 -9.37 -16.70 -13.13
C LYS A 370 -10.20 -17.72 -12.37
N TRP A 371 -11.15 -17.23 -11.56
CA TRP A 371 -12.08 -18.10 -10.86
C TRP A 371 -13.42 -18.20 -11.59
N ASP A 372 -14.11 -19.31 -11.38
CA ASP A 372 -15.51 -19.51 -11.77
C ASP A 372 -16.39 -19.29 -10.53
N GLU A 373 -17.34 -18.35 -10.62
CA GLU A 373 -18.26 -18.03 -9.51
C GLU A 373 -19.16 -19.20 -9.11
N THR A 374 -19.52 -20.08 -10.06
CA THR A 374 -20.35 -21.25 -9.78
C THR A 374 -19.55 -22.30 -9.01
N LEU A 375 -18.28 -22.52 -9.37
CA LEU A 375 -17.41 -23.46 -8.68
C LEU A 375 -16.92 -22.90 -7.35
N ALA A 376 -16.72 -21.59 -7.22
CA ALA A 376 -16.30 -20.96 -5.96
C ALA A 376 -17.43 -20.94 -4.91
N ARG A 377 -18.69 -21.17 -5.31
CA ARG A 377 -19.82 -21.16 -4.39
C ARG A 377 -19.68 -22.30 -3.37
N PRO A 378 -19.84 -22.03 -2.05
CA PRO A 378 -19.88 -23.10 -1.07
C PRO A 378 -21.06 -24.04 -1.39
N ALA A 379 -20.86 -25.36 -1.32
CA ALA A 379 -21.96 -26.31 -1.42
C ALA A 379 -22.77 -26.33 -0.13
N THR A 380 -22.08 -26.29 1.01
CA THR A 380 -22.67 -26.21 2.34
C THR A 380 -22.10 -25.05 3.14
N ILE A 381 -22.88 -24.58 4.11
CA ILE A 381 -22.50 -23.52 5.05
C ILE A 381 -22.78 -23.98 6.48
N GLU A 382 -21.88 -23.60 7.39
CA GLU A 382 -22.14 -23.74 8.81
C GLU A 382 -23.07 -22.60 9.27
N MET A 383 -24.28 -22.95 9.71
CA MET A 383 -25.28 -21.99 10.15
C MET A 383 -25.53 -22.13 11.66
N PRO A 384 -25.33 -21.05 12.45
CA PRO A 384 -25.63 -21.07 13.87
C PRO A 384 -27.14 -21.11 14.11
N VAL A 385 -27.56 -22.00 15.01
CA VAL A 385 -28.94 -22.13 15.48
C VAL A 385 -29.06 -21.50 16.85
N GLN A 386 -29.95 -20.52 16.97
CA GLN A 386 -30.24 -19.79 18.19
C GLN A 386 -31.61 -20.17 18.76
N VAL A 387 -31.73 -20.14 20.09
CA VAL A 387 -33.00 -20.20 20.80
C VAL A 387 -33.12 -18.95 21.67
N ASN A 388 -34.16 -18.14 21.44
CA ASN A 388 -34.35 -16.83 22.07
C ASN A 388 -33.07 -15.96 22.02
N GLY A 389 -32.41 -15.93 20.85
CA GLY A 389 -31.23 -15.10 20.57
C GLY A 389 -29.89 -15.63 21.12
N LYS A 390 -29.86 -16.79 21.78
CA LYS A 390 -28.62 -17.43 22.25
C LYS A 390 -28.26 -18.61 21.37
N VAL A 391 -27.01 -18.71 20.91
CA VAL A 391 -26.53 -19.85 20.11
C VAL A 391 -26.59 -21.15 20.91
N ARG A 392 -27.14 -22.20 20.30
CA ARG A 392 -27.34 -23.54 20.89
C ARG A 392 -26.75 -24.66 20.04
N ALA A 393 -26.69 -24.49 18.73
CA ALA A 393 -26.02 -25.44 17.85
C ALA A 393 -25.40 -24.70 16.65
N ARG A 394 -24.59 -25.42 15.90
CA ARG A 394 -24.09 -25.05 14.57
C ARG A 394 -24.38 -26.27 13.69
N MET A 395 -25.06 -26.06 12.57
CA MET A 395 -25.44 -27.13 11.65
C MET A 395 -24.87 -26.83 10.26
N GLU A 396 -24.49 -27.86 9.52
CA GLU A 396 -24.17 -27.72 8.10
C GLU A 396 -25.44 -27.83 7.27
N VAL A 397 -25.62 -26.93 6.32
CA VAL A 397 -26.78 -26.87 5.43
C VAL A 397 -26.30 -26.57 4.01
N GLU A 398 -26.91 -27.20 3.00
CA GLU A 398 -26.71 -26.79 1.61
C GLU A 398 -27.09 -25.32 1.40
N VAL A 399 -26.30 -24.59 0.61
CA VAL A 399 -26.50 -23.15 0.38
C VAL A 399 -27.82 -22.84 -0.34
N ASP A 400 -28.33 -23.79 -1.10
CA ASP A 400 -29.61 -23.70 -1.82
C ASP A 400 -30.77 -24.39 -1.07
N ALA A 401 -30.55 -24.83 0.18
CA ALA A 401 -31.59 -25.46 0.99
C ALA A 401 -32.79 -24.54 1.18
N GLY A 402 -33.97 -25.12 1.05
CA GLY A 402 -35.23 -24.41 1.26
C GLY A 402 -35.40 -23.99 2.72
N GLN A 403 -36.21 -22.97 2.96
CA GLN A 403 -36.50 -22.51 4.33
C GLN A 403 -37.04 -23.65 5.22
N GLU A 404 -37.94 -24.49 4.70
CA GLU A 404 -38.52 -25.62 5.46
C GLU A 404 -37.48 -26.68 5.85
N GLU A 405 -36.54 -26.96 4.95
CA GLU A 405 -35.44 -27.90 5.20
C GLU A 405 -34.50 -27.38 6.30
N ILE A 406 -34.16 -26.08 6.22
CA ILE A 406 -33.38 -25.37 7.23
C ILE A 406 -34.07 -25.43 8.61
N GLU A 407 -35.39 -25.22 8.64
CA GLU A 407 -36.17 -25.26 9.88
C GLU A 407 -36.17 -26.67 10.49
N SER A 408 -36.34 -27.72 9.67
CA SER A 408 -36.27 -29.12 10.12
C SER A 408 -34.91 -29.44 10.72
N LEU A 409 -33.83 -29.15 9.98
CA LEU A 409 -32.45 -29.40 10.43
C LEU A 409 -32.12 -28.68 11.75
N ALA A 410 -32.64 -27.46 11.93
CA ALA A 410 -32.45 -26.69 13.15
C ALA A 410 -33.17 -27.32 14.36
N LEU A 411 -34.39 -27.83 14.16
CA LEU A 411 -35.20 -28.49 15.20
C LEU A 411 -34.71 -29.90 15.53
N GLU A 412 -33.97 -30.54 14.63
CA GLU A 412 -33.36 -31.86 14.85
C GLU A 412 -32.08 -31.80 15.71
N GLN A 413 -31.52 -30.61 15.92
CA GLN A 413 -30.30 -30.46 16.72
C GLN A 413 -30.54 -30.86 18.19
N PRO A 414 -29.77 -31.81 18.76
CA PRO A 414 -30.03 -32.34 20.11
C PRO A 414 -30.05 -31.27 21.19
N ASN A 415 -29.13 -30.29 21.11
CA ASN A 415 -29.06 -29.21 22.08
C ASN A 415 -30.16 -28.17 21.87
N VAL A 416 -30.71 -28.03 20.66
CA VAL A 416 -31.86 -27.16 20.41
C VAL A 416 -33.13 -27.78 21.00
N GLN A 417 -33.36 -29.07 20.78
CA GLN A 417 -34.50 -29.80 21.36
C GLN A 417 -34.55 -29.69 22.89
N ALA A 418 -33.40 -29.81 23.55
CA ALA A 418 -33.29 -29.64 25.00
C ALA A 418 -33.73 -28.25 25.52
N HIS A 419 -33.64 -27.22 24.67
CA HIS A 419 -33.99 -25.83 25.00
C HIS A 419 -35.38 -25.42 24.50
N VAL A 420 -35.94 -26.13 23.53
CA VAL A 420 -37.30 -25.93 23.03
C VAL A 420 -38.32 -26.68 23.92
N GLN A 421 -37.99 -27.88 24.41
CA GLN A 421 -38.84 -28.71 25.29
C GLN A 421 -40.29 -28.86 24.75
N ASP A 422 -41.30 -28.83 25.64
CA ASP A 422 -42.74 -28.89 25.31
C ASP A 422 -43.31 -27.55 24.78
N ASN A 423 -42.49 -26.50 24.69
CA ASN A 423 -42.95 -25.22 24.14
C ASN A 423 -42.91 -25.30 22.61
N ASN A 424 -44.08 -25.33 21.97
CA ASN A 424 -44.14 -25.19 20.52
C ASN A 424 -43.48 -23.87 20.10
N PRO A 425 -42.59 -23.87 19.09
CA PRO A 425 -41.99 -22.64 18.56
C PRO A 425 -43.09 -21.64 18.16
N LYS A 426 -43.05 -20.43 18.74
CA LYS A 426 -43.98 -19.35 18.36
C LYS A 426 -43.63 -18.79 16.99
N LYS A 427 -42.33 -18.77 16.66
CA LYS A 427 -41.80 -18.27 15.39
C LYS A 427 -40.40 -18.81 15.16
N ILE A 428 -40.13 -19.27 13.95
CA ILE A 428 -38.77 -19.58 13.48
C ILE A 428 -38.38 -18.50 12.48
N ILE A 429 -37.20 -17.92 12.68
CA ILE A 429 -36.67 -16.85 11.83
C ILE A 429 -35.42 -17.41 11.16
N VAL A 430 -35.56 -17.75 9.87
CA VAL A 430 -34.43 -18.10 9.02
C VAL A 430 -33.92 -16.83 8.35
N ILE A 431 -32.64 -16.52 8.57
CA ILE A 431 -31.92 -15.55 7.75
C ILE A 431 -31.05 -16.38 6.80
N PRO A 432 -31.41 -16.46 5.50
CA PRO A 432 -30.71 -17.29 4.53
C PRO A 432 -29.21 -17.04 4.56
N ASN A 433 -28.45 -18.13 4.54
CA ASN A 433 -27.00 -18.13 4.57
C ASN A 433 -26.33 -17.45 5.78
N ARG A 434 -27.06 -17.27 6.89
CA ARG A 434 -26.54 -16.54 8.05
C ARG A 434 -26.85 -17.16 9.40
N LEU A 435 -28.12 -17.42 9.73
CA LEU A 435 -28.53 -18.03 11.01
C LEU A 435 -29.99 -18.50 11.00
N VAL A 436 -30.31 -19.37 11.97
CA VAL A 436 -31.70 -19.67 12.36
C VAL A 436 -31.91 -19.23 13.80
N ASN A 437 -33.00 -18.53 14.09
CA ASN A 437 -33.38 -18.19 15.46
C ASN A 437 -34.80 -18.68 15.76
N ILE A 438 -34.91 -19.53 16.78
CA ILE A 438 -36.15 -20.16 17.24
C ILE A 438 -36.66 -19.38 18.45
N VAL A 439 -37.86 -18.82 18.32
CA VAL A 439 -38.54 -18.08 19.39
C VAL A 439 -39.52 -19.02 20.06
N VAL A 440 -39.29 -19.31 21.35
CA VAL A 440 -40.13 -20.16 22.21
C VAL A 440 -40.86 -19.33 23.25
#